data_AF-A0A1G2TFN9-F1
#
_entry.id   AF-A0A1G2TFN9-F1
#
_cell.length_a   1.000
_cell.length_b   1.000
_cell.length_c   1.000
_cell.angle_alpha   90.00
_cell.angle_beta   90.00
_cell.angle_gamma   90.00
#
_symmetry.space_group_name_H-M   'P 1'
#
loop_
_entity.id
_entity.type
_entity.pdbx_description
1 polymer ?
#
loop_
_entity_poly.entity_id
_entity_poly.type
_entity_poly.pdbx_seq_one_letter_code
_entity_poly.pdbx_strand_id
1 'polypeptide(L)'
;MTPEVEKQIEDLVSDREKFNKFVYTSVNDAVNELEKRRSENLQSRVTKFLSVGVPEALNNQKRAVVFRQLVTPNYELRRFISLVDAIDRFSPLFFEYANDKYTDNNEWKYHLGKMLFYAGTGKKGGEKITRLNIIDFNTSRGKKISEVRTIWGQSLIDFHHELFDEVYKEKNKEIAFFDASQWFSKSGGNAKEYYKNFLALFVSHGLLFENFMLDVKELTFTKDIFLPAFIQVLNETGKKPLIVALEPTEVESNLFWMCHPYNTKEFVDSKLNSV
;
A
#
# COMPACT_ATOMS: atom_id res chain seq x y z
N MET A 1 -23.44 -12.37 0.66
CA MET A 1 -22.46 -13.15 1.43
C MET A 1 -23.21 -14.30 2.07
N THR A 2 -22.62 -15.49 2.19
CA THR A 2 -23.32 -16.63 2.81
C THR A 2 -23.10 -16.61 4.32
N PRO A 3 -24.01 -17.20 5.13
CA PRO A 3 -23.85 -17.27 6.58
C PRO A 3 -22.53 -17.96 7.01
N GLU A 4 -22.03 -18.90 6.22
CA GLU A 4 -20.75 -19.58 6.49
C GLU A 4 -19.57 -18.63 6.35
N VAL A 5 -19.57 -17.79 5.30
CA VAL A 5 -18.53 -16.78 5.08
C VAL A 5 -18.57 -15.72 6.18
N GLU A 6 -19.76 -15.27 6.58
CA GLU A 6 -19.91 -14.32 7.69
C GLU A 6 -19.32 -14.89 8.98
N LYS A 7 -19.68 -16.13 9.33
CA LYS A 7 -19.14 -16.81 10.51
C LYS A 7 -17.62 -16.97 10.45
N GLN A 8 -17.08 -17.30 9.28
CA GLN A 8 -15.63 -17.40 9.08
C GLN A 8 -14.94 -16.05 9.30
N ILE A 9 -15.52 -14.96 8.81
CA ILE A 9 -14.99 -13.61 8.98
C ILE A 9 -14.97 -13.23 10.47
N GLU A 10 -16.06 -13.47 11.20
CA GLU A 10 -16.11 -13.18 12.65
C GLU A 10 -15.03 -13.96 13.42
N ASP A 11 -14.83 -15.25 13.10
CA ASP A 11 -13.77 -16.05 13.72
C ASP A 11 -12.38 -15.48 13.43
N LEU A 12 -12.12 -15.11 12.18
CA LEU A 12 -10.84 -14.54 11.74
C LEU A 12 -10.54 -13.20 12.42
N VAL A 13 -11.50 -12.28 12.50
CA VAL A 13 -11.25 -10.95 13.10
C VAL A 13 -11.17 -11.00 14.63
N SER A 14 -11.69 -12.07 15.25
CA SER A 14 -11.63 -12.26 16.71
C SER A 14 -10.26 -12.76 17.22
N ASP A 15 -9.42 -13.30 16.33
CA ASP A 15 -8.15 -13.94 16.69
C ASP A 15 -7.05 -13.53 15.70
N ARG A 16 -6.12 -12.69 16.19
CA ARG A 16 -5.03 -12.16 15.39
C ARG A 16 -4.11 -13.25 14.83
N GLU A 17 -3.87 -14.33 15.56
CA GLU A 17 -3.01 -15.40 15.06
C GLU A 17 -3.69 -16.18 13.93
N LYS A 18 -4.99 -16.47 14.07
CA LYS A 18 -5.76 -17.12 13.00
C LYS A 18 -5.80 -16.24 11.76
N PHE A 19 -6.07 -14.95 11.93
CA PHE A 19 -6.03 -13.97 10.84
C PHE A 19 -4.68 -14.00 10.13
N ASN A 20 -3.58 -13.88 10.89
CA ASN A 20 -2.24 -13.86 10.35
C ASN A 20 -1.91 -15.11 9.53
N LYS A 21 -2.24 -16.31 10.05
CA LYS A 21 -2.02 -17.59 9.37
C LYS A 21 -2.86 -17.72 8.09
N PHE A 22 -4.09 -17.21 8.12
CA PHE A 22 -5.01 -17.27 6.98
C PHE A 22 -4.56 -16.33 5.86
N VAL A 23 -4.28 -15.07 6.19
CA VAL A 23 -4.00 -14.00 5.24
C VAL A 23 -2.56 -14.04 4.75
N TYR A 24 -1.60 -13.94 5.68
CA TYR A 24 -0.21 -13.68 5.31
C TYR A 24 0.52 -14.95 4.88
N THR A 25 1.55 -14.74 4.09
CA THR A 25 2.51 -15.74 3.64
C THR A 25 3.91 -15.22 3.96
N SER A 26 4.80 -16.07 4.48
CA SER A 26 6.18 -15.65 4.71
C SER A 26 6.83 -15.22 3.38
N VAL A 27 7.82 -14.32 3.43
CA VAL A 27 8.50 -13.84 2.23
C VAL A 27 9.02 -15.01 1.37
N ASN A 28 9.70 -15.97 1.98
CA ASN A 28 10.29 -17.10 1.28
C ASN A 28 9.22 -17.99 0.65
N ASP A 29 8.14 -18.29 1.39
CA ASP A 29 7.05 -19.12 0.87
C ASP A 29 6.31 -18.40 -0.26
N ALA A 30 6.12 -17.08 -0.14
CA ALA A 30 5.45 -16.28 -1.16
C ALA A 30 6.25 -16.24 -2.47
N VAL A 31 7.57 -16.07 -2.39
CA VAL A 31 8.46 -16.14 -3.55
C VAL A 31 8.39 -17.52 -4.20
N ASN A 32 8.55 -18.60 -3.42
CA ASN A 32 8.55 -19.96 -3.95
C ASN A 32 7.20 -20.35 -4.58
N GLU A 33 6.09 -20.00 -3.92
CA GLU A 33 4.75 -20.28 -4.40
C GLU A 33 4.42 -19.46 -5.66
N LEU A 34 4.88 -18.20 -5.78
CA LEU A 34 4.67 -17.43 -7.00
C LEU A 34 5.36 -18.06 -8.21
N GLU A 35 6.61 -18.51 -8.06
CA GLU A 35 7.34 -19.18 -9.15
C GLU A 35 6.63 -20.47 -9.58
N LYS A 36 6.17 -21.27 -8.61
CA LYS A 36 5.39 -22.48 -8.87
C LYS A 36 4.10 -22.16 -9.62
N ARG A 37 3.35 -21.13 -9.20
CA ARG A 37 2.09 -20.75 -9.87
C ARG A 37 2.31 -20.24 -11.30
N ARG A 38 3.46 -19.60 -11.58
CA ARG A 38 3.83 -19.17 -12.94
C ARG A 38 4.20 -20.35 -13.83
N SER A 39 4.87 -21.39 -13.31
CA SER A 39 5.18 -22.60 -14.09
C SER A 39 3.94 -23.45 -14.39
N GLU A 40 2.92 -23.41 -13.52
CA GLU A 40 1.63 -24.10 -13.72
C GLU A 40 0.66 -23.35 -14.66
N ASN A 41 1.07 -22.22 -15.26
CA ASN A 41 0.25 -21.36 -16.13
C ASN A 41 -1.07 -20.88 -15.48
N LEU A 42 -1.08 -20.70 -14.14
CA LEU A 42 -2.23 -20.20 -13.39
C LEU A 42 -2.61 -18.77 -13.80
N GLN A 43 -1.67 -18.02 -14.37
CA GLN A 43 -1.88 -16.67 -14.89
C GLN A 43 -3.06 -16.63 -15.87
N SER A 44 -3.15 -17.58 -16.80
CA SER A 44 -4.25 -17.65 -17.77
C SER A 44 -5.63 -17.82 -17.11
N ARG A 45 -5.73 -18.57 -16.00
CA ARG A 45 -6.97 -18.73 -15.24
C ARG A 45 -7.34 -17.46 -14.51
N VAL A 46 -6.36 -16.80 -13.90
CA VAL A 46 -6.56 -15.51 -13.20
C VAL A 46 -6.94 -14.40 -14.18
N THR A 47 -6.32 -14.33 -15.36
CA THR A 47 -6.68 -13.34 -16.38
C THR A 47 -8.13 -13.48 -16.84
N LYS A 48 -8.64 -14.71 -16.97
CA LYS A 48 -10.07 -14.95 -17.31
C LYS A 48 -11.02 -14.55 -16.18
N PHE A 49 -10.55 -14.57 -14.93
CA PHE A 49 -11.32 -14.13 -13.76
C PHE A 49 -11.40 -12.59 -13.67
N LEU A 50 -10.36 -11.88 -14.10
CA LEU A 50 -10.30 -10.42 -14.03
C LEU A 50 -11.21 -9.77 -15.08
N SER A 51 -12.23 -9.03 -14.64
CA SER A 51 -13.16 -8.36 -15.56
C SER A 51 -12.53 -7.24 -16.40
N VAL A 52 -11.39 -6.69 -15.94
CA VAL A 52 -10.68 -5.56 -16.58
C VAL A 52 -9.32 -5.97 -17.15
N GLY A 53 -8.92 -7.23 -16.95
CA GLY A 53 -7.59 -7.71 -17.28
C GLY A 53 -6.50 -7.26 -16.29
N VAL A 54 -5.27 -7.66 -16.60
CA VAL A 54 -4.08 -7.39 -15.78
C VAL A 54 -3.54 -5.99 -16.11
N PRO A 55 -3.25 -5.11 -15.12
CA PRO A 55 -2.57 -3.84 -15.36
C PRO A 55 -1.21 -4.04 -16.05
N GLU A 56 -0.85 -3.15 -16.96
CA GLU A 56 0.40 -3.26 -17.73
C GLU A 56 1.65 -3.33 -16.85
N ALA A 57 1.66 -2.62 -15.71
CA ALA A 57 2.78 -2.64 -14.76
C ALA A 57 3.03 -4.02 -14.13
N LEU A 58 2.06 -4.95 -14.21
CA LEU A 58 2.13 -6.31 -13.70
C LEU A 58 2.26 -7.36 -14.82
N ASN A 59 2.23 -6.95 -16.08
CA ASN A 59 2.39 -7.89 -17.18
C ASN A 59 3.84 -8.38 -17.25
N ASN A 60 4.01 -9.70 -17.21
CA ASN A 60 5.26 -10.41 -17.52
C ASN A 60 6.50 -10.05 -16.68
N GLN A 61 6.38 -9.22 -15.64
CA GLN A 61 7.48 -8.89 -14.73
C GLN A 61 7.28 -9.54 -13.35
N LYS A 62 8.37 -9.69 -12.60
CA LYS A 62 8.32 -10.11 -11.18
C LYS A 62 8.27 -8.85 -10.34
N ARG A 63 7.07 -8.46 -9.93
CA ARG A 63 6.84 -7.25 -9.13
C ARG A 63 6.50 -7.59 -7.69
N ALA A 64 7.20 -6.93 -6.78
CA ALA A 64 6.75 -6.77 -5.40
C ALA A 64 5.99 -5.45 -5.36
N VAL A 65 4.80 -5.45 -4.78
CA VAL A 65 3.84 -4.36 -4.92
C VAL A 65 3.45 -3.86 -3.54
N VAL A 66 3.39 -2.56 -3.40
CA VAL A 66 2.68 -1.90 -2.30
C VAL A 66 1.66 -0.96 -2.93
N PHE A 67 0.46 -0.95 -2.36
CA PHE A 67 -0.64 -0.13 -2.85
C PHE A 67 -0.91 1.02 -1.87
N ARG A 68 -0.74 2.27 -2.31
CA ARG A 68 -1.14 3.45 -1.52
C ARG A 68 -1.83 4.41 -2.47
N GLN A 69 -2.70 5.28 -2.00
CA GLN A 69 -3.34 6.23 -2.91
C GLN A 69 -2.31 7.19 -3.54
N LEU A 70 -1.28 7.55 -2.78
CA LEU A 70 -0.05 8.20 -3.21
C LEU A 70 1.05 7.74 -2.27
N VAL A 71 2.19 7.33 -2.81
CA VAL A 71 3.33 6.87 -2.00
C VAL A 71 4.21 8.04 -1.55
N THR A 72 4.90 7.89 -0.42
CA THR A 72 5.95 8.82 0.05
C THR A 72 7.08 8.05 0.76
N PRO A 73 8.36 8.49 0.75
CA PRO A 73 9.48 7.70 1.29
C PRO A 73 9.58 7.75 2.84
N ASN A 74 8.46 7.46 3.51
CA ASN A 74 8.35 7.24 4.96
C ASN A 74 9.03 5.91 5.38
N TYR A 75 9.03 5.58 6.67
CA TYR A 75 9.66 4.38 7.18
C TYR A 75 8.99 3.08 6.73
N GLU A 76 7.67 3.09 6.51
CA GLU A 76 6.96 1.98 5.86
C GLU A 76 7.55 1.67 4.48
N LEU A 77 7.63 2.65 3.58
CA LEU A 77 8.07 2.40 2.21
C LEU A 77 9.59 2.20 2.09
N ARG A 78 10.36 2.72 3.06
CA ARG A 78 11.78 2.34 3.23
C ARG A 78 11.94 0.88 3.62
N ARG A 79 11.06 0.37 4.49
CA ARG A 79 11.05 -1.04 4.87
C ARG A 79 10.64 -1.90 3.67
N PHE A 80 9.63 -1.51 2.92
CA PHE A 80 9.24 -2.20 1.68
C PHE A 80 10.43 -2.34 0.73
N ILE A 81 11.10 -1.23 0.41
CA ILE A 81 12.29 -1.25 -0.46
C ILE A 81 13.38 -2.16 0.11
N SER A 82 13.64 -2.10 1.42
CA SER A 82 14.65 -2.96 2.06
C SER A 82 14.31 -4.45 1.96
N LEU A 83 13.03 -4.82 2.10
CA LEU A 83 12.58 -6.21 1.93
C LEU A 83 12.73 -6.68 0.48
N VAL A 84 12.35 -5.84 -0.49
CA VAL A 84 12.49 -6.16 -1.91
C VAL A 84 13.97 -6.27 -2.31
N ASP A 85 14.81 -5.37 -1.79
CA ASP A 85 16.26 -5.40 -1.97
C ASP A 85 16.87 -6.72 -1.44
N ALA A 86 16.41 -7.20 -0.28
CA ALA A 86 16.88 -8.44 0.29
C ALA A 86 16.43 -9.70 -0.46
N ILE A 87 15.28 -9.65 -1.15
CA ILE A 87 14.80 -10.77 -1.99
C ILE A 87 15.59 -10.87 -3.30
N ASP A 88 16.03 -9.73 -3.85
CA ASP A 88 16.86 -9.58 -5.06
C ASP A 88 16.36 -10.37 -6.30
N ARG A 89 15.04 -10.53 -6.41
CA ARG A 89 14.38 -11.25 -7.53
C ARG A 89 13.15 -10.52 -8.08
N PHE A 90 12.81 -9.40 -7.47
CA PHE A 90 11.61 -8.62 -7.76
C PHE A 90 11.98 -7.15 -7.90
N SER A 91 11.35 -6.48 -8.84
CA SER A 91 11.40 -5.02 -8.91
C SER A 91 10.27 -4.43 -8.07
N PRO A 92 10.51 -3.38 -7.28
CA PRO A 92 9.46 -2.70 -6.56
C PRO A 92 8.48 -2.05 -7.56
N LEU A 93 7.21 -2.02 -7.18
CA LEU A 93 6.15 -1.31 -7.89
C LEU A 93 5.27 -0.59 -6.86
N PHE A 94 5.23 0.72 -6.98
CA PHE A 94 4.29 1.57 -6.27
C PHE A 94 3.00 1.67 -7.07
N PHE A 95 1.98 0.96 -6.60
CA PHE A 95 0.66 0.93 -7.24
C PHE A 95 -0.18 2.04 -6.60
N GLU A 96 -0.56 3.04 -7.40
CA GLU A 96 -1.18 4.27 -6.89
C GLU A 96 -2.64 4.44 -7.34
N TYR A 97 -3.38 5.32 -6.65
CA TYR A 97 -4.75 5.69 -7.05
C TYR A 97 -4.93 7.20 -6.95
N ALA A 98 -4.32 7.92 -7.91
CA ALA A 98 -4.30 9.38 -7.94
C ALA A 98 -5.69 10.03 -8.03
N ASN A 99 -6.68 9.35 -8.62
CA ASN A 99 -8.06 9.82 -8.71
C ASN A 99 -8.91 9.52 -7.46
N ASP A 100 -8.35 8.88 -6.42
CA ASP A 100 -9.05 8.74 -5.16
C ASP A 100 -9.16 10.10 -4.45
N LYS A 101 -10.18 10.23 -3.61
CA LYS A 101 -10.48 11.45 -2.87
C LYS A 101 -9.49 11.65 -1.73
N TYR A 102 -8.90 12.83 -1.65
CA TYR A 102 -8.14 13.28 -0.49
C TYR A 102 -9.09 13.55 0.69
N THR A 103 -8.83 12.92 1.83
CA THR A 103 -9.60 13.08 3.07
C THR A 103 -8.66 12.94 4.25
N ASP A 104 -8.87 13.74 5.28
CA ASP A 104 -8.13 13.70 6.54
C ASP A 104 -8.72 12.73 7.56
N ASN A 105 -9.88 12.12 7.26
CA ASN A 105 -10.42 10.99 8.03
C ASN A 105 -9.61 9.69 7.87
N ASN A 106 -8.68 9.63 6.91
CA ASN A 106 -7.76 8.50 6.74
C ASN A 106 -6.35 9.00 7.10
N GLU A 107 -5.70 8.35 8.06
CA GLU A 107 -4.42 8.83 8.61
C GLU A 107 -3.31 8.83 7.56
N TRP A 108 -3.24 7.80 6.71
CA TRP A 108 -2.27 7.72 5.62
C TRP A 108 -2.39 8.90 4.66
N LYS A 109 -3.63 9.23 4.24
CA LYS A 109 -3.88 10.41 3.40
C LYS A 109 -3.59 11.72 4.13
N TYR A 110 -4.00 11.84 5.38
CA TYR A 110 -3.72 13.03 6.20
C TYR A 110 -2.23 13.33 6.27
N HIS A 111 -1.40 12.30 6.41
CA HIS A 111 0.05 12.43 6.54
C HIS A 111 0.81 12.60 5.22
N LEU A 112 0.14 12.52 4.07
CA LEU A 112 0.64 13.10 2.81
C LEU A 112 0.69 14.63 2.92
N GLY A 113 -0.37 15.25 3.44
CA GLY A 113 -0.45 16.71 3.61
C GLY A 113 0.27 17.24 4.87
N LYS A 114 0.31 16.45 5.95
CA LYS A 114 1.03 16.77 7.20
C LYS A 114 2.16 15.79 7.41
N MET A 115 3.30 16.09 6.81
CA MET A 115 4.48 15.27 6.89
C MET A 115 5.02 15.20 8.32
N LEU A 116 5.44 13.99 8.71
CA LEU A 116 6.04 13.68 9.99
C LEU A 116 7.52 13.37 9.81
N PHE A 117 8.37 13.86 10.71
CA PHE A 117 9.83 13.65 10.69
C PHE A 117 10.30 13.16 12.06
N TYR A 118 10.92 11.99 12.09
CA TYR A 118 11.37 11.34 13.32
C TYR A 118 12.74 11.86 13.76
N ALA A 119 12.78 12.60 14.86
CA ALA A 119 13.98 13.23 15.44
C ALA A 119 14.59 12.41 16.60
N GLY A 120 14.32 11.09 16.64
CA GLY A 120 14.82 10.18 17.67
C GLY A 120 13.91 10.07 18.90
N THR A 121 14.47 9.53 19.98
CA THR A 121 13.75 9.29 21.24
C THR A 121 14.13 10.33 22.29
N GLY A 122 13.15 10.78 23.08
CA GLY A 122 13.38 11.65 24.23
C GLY A 122 13.99 10.91 25.41
N LYS A 123 14.49 11.67 26.40
CA LYS A 123 15.09 11.12 27.63
C LYS A 123 14.19 10.17 28.42
N LYS A 124 12.86 10.25 28.19
CA LYS A 124 11.83 9.43 28.85
C LYS A 124 11.25 8.33 27.94
N GLY A 125 11.90 8.00 26.82
CA GLY A 125 11.45 6.93 25.92
C GLY A 125 10.39 7.31 24.89
N GLY A 126 9.80 8.51 24.96
CA GLY A 126 8.82 8.98 23.97
C GLY A 126 9.45 9.42 22.65
N GLU A 127 8.76 9.20 21.54
CA GLU A 127 9.19 9.60 20.20
C GLU A 127 9.20 11.13 20.05
N LYS A 128 10.27 11.67 19.45
CA LYS A 128 10.33 13.07 19.04
C LYS A 128 9.96 13.17 17.57
N ILE A 129 8.78 13.71 17.28
CA ILE A 129 8.28 13.84 15.91
C ILE A 129 8.03 15.32 15.60
N THR A 130 8.72 15.83 14.59
CA THR A 130 8.45 17.15 14.00
C THR A 130 7.39 17.01 12.91
N ARG A 131 6.54 18.02 12.75
CA ARG A 131 5.43 18.00 11.80
C ARG A 131 5.47 19.24 10.92
N LEU A 132 5.24 19.08 9.63
CA LEU A 132 5.12 20.19 8.68
C LEU A 132 3.87 19.98 7.83
N ASN A 133 3.07 21.03 7.69
CA ASN A 133 1.98 21.05 6.72
C ASN A 133 2.56 21.50 5.39
N ILE A 134 2.31 20.73 4.33
CA ILE A 134 2.76 21.04 2.97
C ILE A 134 1.60 21.39 2.04
N ILE A 135 0.35 21.24 2.49
CA ILE A 135 -0.86 21.64 1.77
C ILE A 135 -1.73 22.56 2.63
N ASP A 136 -2.68 23.23 2.00
CA ASP A 136 -3.83 23.79 2.70
C ASP A 136 -4.96 22.74 2.77
N PHE A 137 -5.25 22.26 3.99
CA PHE A 137 -6.27 21.24 4.23
C PHE A 137 -7.68 21.69 3.85
N ASN A 138 -8.01 22.97 4.06
CA ASN A 138 -9.35 23.48 3.81
C ASN A 138 -9.67 23.47 2.31
N THR A 139 -8.68 23.80 1.48
CA THR A 139 -8.85 23.83 0.02
C THR A 139 -8.58 22.47 -0.65
N SER A 140 -7.96 21.53 0.06
CA SER A 140 -7.61 20.21 -0.47
C SER A 140 -8.64 19.13 -0.16
N ARG A 141 -9.36 19.22 0.97
CA ARG A 141 -10.33 18.21 1.39
C ARG A 141 -11.39 17.98 0.31
N GLY A 142 -11.61 16.72 -0.05
CA GLY A 142 -12.64 16.32 -0.99
C GLY A 142 -12.25 16.38 -2.47
N LYS A 143 -11.10 16.97 -2.81
CA LYS A 143 -10.52 16.91 -4.16
C LYS A 143 -9.95 15.53 -4.44
N LYS A 144 -9.73 15.21 -5.71
CA LYS A 144 -8.87 14.06 -6.06
C LYS A 144 -7.44 14.36 -5.64
N ILE A 145 -6.67 13.33 -5.30
CA ILE A 145 -5.26 13.51 -4.95
C ILE A 145 -4.48 14.16 -6.11
N SER A 146 -4.81 13.82 -7.36
CA SER A 146 -4.27 14.46 -8.58
C SER A 146 -4.57 15.96 -8.73
N GLU A 147 -5.51 16.49 -7.96
CA GLU A 147 -5.90 17.91 -7.97
C GLU A 147 -5.34 18.67 -6.75
N VAL A 148 -4.73 17.97 -5.79
CA VAL A 148 -4.15 18.59 -4.60
C VAL A 148 -2.80 19.21 -4.96
N ARG A 149 -2.57 20.42 -4.43
CA ARG A 149 -1.33 21.16 -4.59
C ARG A 149 -0.72 21.48 -3.24
N THR A 150 0.60 21.54 -3.21
CA THR A 150 1.36 22.03 -2.06
C THR A 150 1.13 23.53 -1.86
N ILE A 151 1.49 24.07 -0.70
CA ILE A 151 1.35 25.51 -0.41
C ILE A 151 2.24 26.39 -1.32
N TRP A 152 3.27 25.80 -1.94
CA TRP A 152 4.10 26.46 -2.96
C TRP A 152 3.64 26.19 -4.41
N GLY A 153 2.48 25.54 -4.59
CA GLY A 153 1.80 25.39 -5.89
C GLY A 153 2.19 24.15 -6.72
N GLN A 154 3.16 23.35 -6.28
CA GLN A 154 3.51 22.07 -6.93
C GLN A 154 2.37 21.06 -6.79
N SER A 155 2.22 20.15 -7.76
CA SER A 155 1.35 18.98 -7.60
C SER A 155 1.79 18.16 -6.38
N LEU A 156 0.83 17.70 -5.57
CA LEU A 156 1.16 16.84 -4.43
C LEU A 156 1.85 15.54 -4.88
N ILE A 157 1.43 14.98 -6.02
CA ILE A 157 2.03 13.77 -6.61
C ILE A 157 3.48 14.04 -7.00
N ASP A 158 3.72 15.07 -7.80
CA ASP A 158 5.06 15.41 -8.28
C ASP A 158 6.01 15.67 -7.11
N PHE A 159 5.53 16.33 -6.05
CA PHE A 159 6.33 16.56 -4.84
C PHE A 159 6.77 15.25 -4.17
N HIS A 160 5.85 14.31 -3.93
CA HIS A 160 6.19 13.05 -3.26
C HIS A 160 7.06 12.14 -4.13
N HIS A 161 6.86 12.14 -5.46
CA HIS A 161 7.73 11.43 -6.40
C HIS A 161 9.13 12.06 -6.46
N GLU A 162 9.24 13.39 -6.51
CA GLU A 162 10.52 14.11 -6.43
C GLU A 162 11.26 13.82 -5.12
N LEU A 163 10.53 13.75 -4.00
CA LEU A 163 11.10 13.38 -2.70
C LEU A 163 11.61 11.93 -2.69
N PHE A 164 10.92 11.01 -3.38
CA PHE A 164 11.43 9.65 -3.58
C PHE A 164 12.75 9.65 -4.34
N ASP A 165 12.81 10.38 -5.45
CA ASP A 165 14.02 10.49 -6.28
C ASP A 165 15.17 11.05 -5.45
N GLU A 166 14.96 12.11 -4.67
CA GLU A 166 16.00 12.67 -3.80
C GLU A 166 16.49 11.65 -2.75
N VAL A 167 15.58 10.88 -2.15
CA VAL A 167 15.93 9.86 -1.15
C VAL A 167 16.69 8.67 -1.75
N TYR A 168 16.39 8.31 -3.00
CA TYR A 168 16.92 7.10 -3.64
C TYR A 168 17.85 7.37 -4.83
N LYS A 169 18.27 8.63 -5.07
CA LYS A 169 19.14 9.04 -6.18
C LYS A 169 20.43 8.22 -6.32
N GLU A 170 20.96 7.73 -5.21
CA GLU A 170 22.20 6.92 -5.18
C GLU A 170 21.94 5.43 -5.43
N LYS A 171 20.68 4.97 -5.32
CA LYS A 171 20.30 3.60 -5.65
C LYS A 171 20.06 3.51 -7.15
N ASN A 172 20.96 2.83 -7.88
CA ASN A 172 20.79 2.48 -9.30
C ASN A 172 19.65 1.46 -9.56
N LYS A 173 18.52 1.56 -8.83
CA LYS A 173 17.34 0.71 -9.01
C LYS A 173 16.20 1.54 -9.55
N GLU A 174 15.61 1.06 -10.64
CA GLU A 174 14.39 1.62 -11.21
C GLU A 174 13.24 1.42 -10.23
N ILE A 175 12.82 2.51 -9.59
CA ILE A 175 11.58 2.58 -8.83
C ILE A 175 10.46 2.89 -9.82
N ALA A 176 9.47 2.01 -9.92
CA ALA A 176 8.32 2.20 -10.79
C ALA A 176 7.10 2.69 -10.01
N PHE A 177 6.53 3.81 -10.45
CA PHE A 177 5.22 4.30 -10.02
C PHE A 177 4.19 4.00 -11.11
N PHE A 178 3.01 3.51 -10.71
CA PHE A 178 1.93 3.22 -11.64
C PHE A 178 0.61 3.76 -11.09
N ASP A 179 0.06 4.79 -11.74
CA ASP A 179 -1.28 5.28 -11.43
C ASP A 179 -2.35 4.32 -11.99
N ALA A 180 -2.93 3.53 -11.10
CA ALA A 180 -3.96 2.56 -11.43
C ALA A 180 -5.37 3.16 -11.45
N SER A 181 -5.52 4.49 -11.40
CA SER A 181 -6.82 5.17 -11.39
C SER A 181 -7.79 4.68 -12.46
N GLN A 182 -7.32 4.52 -13.69
CA GLN A 182 -8.14 4.02 -14.80
C GLN A 182 -8.55 2.56 -14.61
N TRP A 183 -7.65 1.74 -14.07
CA TRP A 183 -7.91 0.33 -13.81
C TRP A 183 -8.92 0.14 -12.67
N PHE A 184 -8.81 0.91 -11.59
CA PHE A 184 -9.78 0.92 -10.50
C PHE A 184 -11.16 1.42 -10.96
N SER A 185 -11.19 2.48 -11.76
CA SER A 185 -12.44 3.01 -12.33
C SER A 185 -13.18 1.95 -13.15
N LYS A 186 -12.46 1.24 -14.05
CA LYS A 186 -13.02 0.13 -14.84
C LYS A 186 -13.39 -1.09 -13.98
N SER A 187 -12.82 -1.23 -12.79
CA SER A 187 -13.11 -2.29 -11.82
C SER A 187 -14.24 -1.95 -10.84
N GLY A 188 -15.10 -0.98 -11.18
CA GLY A 188 -16.25 -0.56 -10.36
C GLY A 188 -16.01 0.69 -9.51
N GLY A 189 -14.78 1.21 -9.47
CA GLY A 189 -14.45 2.54 -8.96
C GLY A 189 -14.44 2.71 -7.43
N ASN A 190 -14.99 1.76 -6.66
CA ASN A 190 -14.98 1.79 -5.20
C ASN A 190 -14.43 0.48 -4.61
N ALA A 191 -13.91 0.55 -3.38
CA ALA A 191 -13.16 -0.55 -2.78
C ALA A 191 -13.95 -1.86 -2.73
N LYS A 192 -15.24 -1.83 -2.40
CA LYS A 192 -16.07 -3.04 -2.35
C LYS A 192 -16.16 -3.77 -3.69
N GLU A 193 -16.12 -3.04 -4.80
CA GLU A 193 -16.18 -3.60 -6.14
C GLU A 193 -14.80 -4.03 -6.66
N TYR A 194 -13.78 -3.18 -6.49
CA TYR A 194 -12.48 -3.45 -7.10
C TYR A 194 -11.61 -4.42 -6.28
N TYR A 195 -11.83 -4.59 -4.97
CA TYR A 195 -10.88 -5.35 -4.13
C TYR A 195 -10.75 -6.80 -4.57
N LYS A 196 -11.84 -7.40 -5.06
CA LYS A 196 -11.82 -8.77 -5.58
C LYS A 196 -10.84 -8.89 -6.77
N ASN A 197 -10.98 -8.00 -7.75
CA ASN A 197 -10.08 -7.97 -8.90
C ASN A 197 -8.64 -7.65 -8.47
N PHE A 198 -8.48 -6.71 -7.54
CA PHE A 198 -7.17 -6.29 -7.05
C PHE A 198 -6.43 -7.44 -6.38
N LEU A 199 -7.07 -8.14 -5.44
CA LEU A 199 -6.50 -9.30 -4.76
C LEU A 199 -6.21 -10.47 -5.70
N ALA A 200 -7.05 -10.67 -6.73
CA ALA A 200 -6.83 -11.73 -7.71
C ALA A 200 -5.53 -11.55 -8.50
N LEU A 201 -5.04 -10.31 -8.71
CA LEU A 201 -3.73 -10.07 -9.33
C LEU A 201 -2.63 -10.84 -8.58
N PHE A 202 -2.66 -10.81 -7.25
CA PHE A 202 -1.64 -11.41 -6.38
C PHE A 202 -1.83 -12.92 -6.19
N VAL A 203 -2.77 -13.55 -6.89
CA VAL A 203 -2.78 -15.00 -7.01
C VAL A 203 -1.60 -15.47 -7.88
N SER A 204 -1.18 -14.70 -8.89
CA SER A 204 -0.12 -15.17 -9.83
C SER A 204 0.70 -14.10 -10.55
N HIS A 205 0.43 -12.80 -10.40
CA HIS A 205 1.11 -11.73 -11.14
C HIS A 205 2.13 -10.94 -10.30
N GLY A 206 2.13 -11.09 -8.99
CA GLY A 206 3.08 -10.41 -8.11
C GLY A 206 2.89 -10.79 -6.64
N LEU A 207 3.66 -10.13 -5.79
CA LEU A 207 3.55 -10.22 -4.32
C LEU A 207 3.01 -8.90 -3.78
N LEU A 208 1.96 -8.94 -2.98
CA LEU A 208 1.44 -7.76 -2.29
C LEU A 208 2.11 -7.64 -0.92
N PHE A 209 2.67 -6.49 -0.61
CA PHE A 209 3.19 -6.11 0.69
C PHE A 209 2.20 -5.13 1.33
N GLU A 210 1.46 -5.60 2.34
CA GLU A 210 0.43 -4.80 2.99
C GLU A 210 0.06 -5.39 4.35
N ASN A 211 -0.34 -4.52 5.28
CA ASN A 211 -0.87 -4.88 6.58
C ASN A 211 -2.37 -4.57 6.62
N PHE A 212 -3.14 -5.58 7.02
CA PHE A 212 -4.56 -5.48 7.31
C PHE A 212 -4.76 -5.51 8.82
N MET A 213 -5.24 -4.39 9.34
CA MET A 213 -5.36 -4.12 10.76
C MET A 213 -6.69 -4.67 11.30
N LEU A 214 -6.67 -5.15 12.55
CA LEU A 214 -7.87 -5.58 13.29
C LEU A 214 -8.27 -4.59 14.39
N ASP A 215 -7.63 -3.42 14.45
CA ASP A 215 -8.00 -2.37 15.39
C ASP A 215 -9.31 -1.68 14.99
N VAL A 216 -9.90 -0.94 15.92
CA VAL A 216 -11.22 -0.31 15.74
C VAL A 216 -11.30 0.61 14.51
N LYS A 217 -10.20 1.25 14.10
CA LYS A 217 -10.22 2.21 12.99
C LYS A 217 -10.35 1.52 11.64
N GLU A 218 -9.69 0.37 11.49
CA GLU A 218 -9.56 -0.34 10.22
C GLU A 218 -10.40 -1.64 10.17
N LEU A 219 -10.94 -2.10 11.31
CA LEU A 219 -11.69 -3.34 11.42
C LEU A 219 -12.85 -3.42 10.42
N THR A 220 -13.59 -2.32 10.23
CA THR A 220 -14.68 -2.26 9.25
C THR A 220 -14.19 -2.50 7.83
N PHE A 221 -13.06 -1.91 7.44
CA PHE A 221 -12.49 -2.14 6.12
C PHE A 221 -12.04 -3.62 5.98
N THR A 222 -11.34 -4.14 6.99
CA THR A 222 -10.87 -5.53 7.01
C THR A 222 -12.04 -6.52 6.91
N LYS A 223 -13.10 -6.29 7.67
CA LYS A 223 -14.27 -7.16 7.80
C LYS A 223 -15.22 -7.09 6.60
N ASP A 224 -15.50 -5.89 6.10
CA ASP A 224 -16.59 -5.68 5.14
C ASP A 224 -16.10 -5.58 3.69
N ILE A 225 -14.80 -5.34 3.48
CA ILE A 225 -14.22 -5.17 2.14
C ILE A 225 -13.14 -6.22 1.89
N PHE A 226 -12.08 -6.24 2.71
CA PHE A 226 -10.91 -7.07 2.44
C PHE A 226 -11.20 -8.58 2.55
N LEU A 227 -11.63 -9.06 3.73
CA LEU A 227 -11.85 -10.48 3.96
C LEU A 227 -12.89 -11.10 3.02
N PRO A 228 -14.06 -10.46 2.75
CA PRO A 228 -15.00 -10.97 1.76
C PRO A 228 -14.38 -11.15 0.38
N ALA A 229 -13.63 -10.16 -0.10
CA ALA A 229 -12.95 -10.23 -1.38
C ALA A 229 -11.85 -11.31 -1.39
N PHE A 230 -11.07 -11.43 -0.32
CA PHE A 230 -10.02 -12.42 -0.17
C PHE A 230 -10.58 -13.86 -0.20
N ILE A 231 -11.62 -14.12 0.59
CA ILE A 231 -12.28 -15.43 0.65
C ILE A 231 -12.91 -15.76 -0.70
N GLN A 232 -13.52 -14.79 -1.36
CA GLN A 232 -14.09 -14.99 -2.69
C GLN A 232 -13.01 -15.38 -3.72
N VAL A 233 -11.87 -14.67 -3.75
CA VAL A 233 -10.74 -15.02 -4.63
C VAL A 233 -10.20 -16.42 -4.32
N LEU A 234 -10.06 -16.77 -3.04
CA LEU A 234 -9.63 -18.10 -2.62
C LEU A 234 -10.60 -19.19 -3.13
N ASN A 235 -11.90 -19.00 -2.94
CA ASN A 235 -12.92 -19.98 -3.34
C ASN A 235 -13.00 -20.14 -4.87
N GLU A 236 -12.91 -19.05 -5.62
CA GLU A 236 -13.05 -19.09 -7.09
C GLU A 236 -11.76 -19.57 -7.80
N THR A 237 -10.58 -19.27 -7.25
CA THR A 237 -9.30 -19.67 -7.87
C THR A 237 -8.72 -20.95 -7.28
N GLY A 238 -9.14 -21.34 -6.06
CA GLY A 238 -8.56 -22.41 -5.27
C GLY A 238 -7.23 -22.04 -4.60
N LYS A 239 -6.79 -20.78 -4.71
CA LYS A 239 -5.50 -20.29 -4.22
C LYS A 239 -5.65 -18.95 -3.54
N LYS A 240 -5.03 -18.77 -2.37
CA LYS A 240 -5.04 -17.47 -1.71
C LYS A 240 -4.12 -16.48 -2.43
N PRO A 241 -4.47 -15.18 -2.45
CA PRO A 241 -3.53 -14.11 -2.81
C PRO A 241 -2.22 -14.21 -2.01
N LEU A 242 -1.09 -13.92 -2.62
CA LEU A 242 0.23 -13.89 -1.97
C LEU A 242 0.45 -12.52 -1.34
N ILE A 243 0.05 -12.41 -0.08
CA ILE A 243 0.19 -11.20 0.74
C ILE A 243 1.28 -11.44 1.78
N VAL A 244 2.25 -10.55 1.84
CA VAL A 244 3.32 -10.51 2.84
C VAL A 244 3.02 -9.31 3.76
N ALA A 245 3.06 -9.51 5.07
CA ALA A 245 2.98 -8.40 6.02
C ALA A 245 4.19 -7.49 5.81
N LEU A 246 3.92 -6.22 5.48
CA LEU A 246 4.94 -5.19 5.30
C LEU A 246 5.58 -4.86 6.64
N GLU A 247 4.82 -4.39 7.61
CA GLU A 247 5.25 -4.17 8.99
C GLU A 247 5.13 -5.45 9.84
N PRO A 248 5.95 -5.61 10.90
CA PRO A 248 5.68 -6.61 11.92
C PRO A 248 4.31 -6.35 12.55
N THR A 249 3.50 -7.40 12.65
CA THR A 249 2.09 -7.28 13.04
C THR A 249 1.86 -6.83 14.48
N GLU A 250 2.91 -6.79 15.29
CA GLU A 250 2.90 -6.36 16.68
C GLU A 250 3.00 -4.83 16.81
N VAL A 251 3.49 -4.14 15.77
CA VAL A 251 3.79 -2.70 15.79
C VAL A 251 3.30 -1.94 14.56
N GLU A 252 2.47 -2.58 13.72
CA GLU A 252 1.91 -2.01 12.48
C GLU A 252 1.06 -0.73 12.69
N SER A 253 0.53 -0.50 13.89
CA SER A 253 -0.20 0.74 14.24
C SER A 253 0.69 1.89 14.72
N ASN A 254 2.01 1.71 14.78
CA ASN A 254 2.90 2.75 15.29
C ASN A 254 3.03 3.92 14.28
N LEU A 255 2.81 5.15 14.75
CA LEU A 255 2.99 6.40 14.01
C LEU A 255 4.38 6.54 13.37
N PHE A 256 5.39 5.87 13.91
CA PHE A 256 6.72 5.75 13.32
C PHE A 256 6.69 5.37 11.83
N TRP A 257 5.81 4.47 11.41
CA TRP A 257 5.73 4.01 10.01
C TRP A 257 5.35 5.13 9.03
N MET A 258 4.58 6.11 9.49
CA MET A 258 4.21 7.31 8.74
C MET A 258 5.27 8.42 8.79
N CYS A 259 6.31 8.27 9.61
CA CYS A 259 7.39 9.24 9.71
C CYS A 259 8.41 9.10 8.58
N HIS A 260 9.04 10.21 8.23
CA HIS A 260 10.23 10.27 7.40
C HIS A 260 11.47 10.43 8.30
N PRO A 261 12.67 10.04 7.84
CA PRO A 261 13.90 10.39 8.53
C PRO A 261 14.06 11.90 8.69
N TYR A 262 14.63 12.33 9.81
CA TYR A 262 14.75 13.77 10.08
C TYR A 262 15.52 14.55 9.02
N ASN A 263 16.53 13.93 8.40
CA ASN A 263 17.35 14.59 7.38
C ASN A 263 16.57 14.90 6.08
N THR A 264 15.47 14.20 5.77
CA THR A 264 14.65 14.56 4.61
C THR A 264 13.84 15.84 4.82
N LYS A 265 13.78 16.36 6.06
CA LYS A 265 13.10 17.61 6.37
C LYS A 265 13.73 18.81 5.66
N GLU A 266 15.06 18.80 5.49
CA GLU A 266 15.78 19.90 4.84
C GLU A 266 15.30 20.12 3.39
N PHE A 267 15.07 19.03 2.66
CA PHE A 267 14.49 19.08 1.32
C PHE A 267 13.12 19.76 1.32
N VAL A 268 12.25 19.41 2.27
CA VAL A 268 10.90 19.98 2.38
C VAL A 268 10.95 21.45 2.80
N ASP A 269 11.82 21.81 3.75
CA ASP A 269 12.04 23.19 4.17
C ASP A 269 12.54 24.06 3.00
N SER A 270 13.41 23.51 2.14
CA SER A 270 13.91 24.23 0.97
C SER A 270 12.78 24.62 0.00
N LYS A 271 11.78 23.76 -0.18
CA LYS A 271 10.58 24.04 -0.98
C LYS A 271 9.71 25.11 -0.33
N LEU A 272 9.49 25.02 0.98
CA LEU A 272 8.71 25.99 1.75
C LEU A 272 9.31 27.40 1.70
N ASN A 273 10.64 27.50 1.78
CA ASN A 273 11.35 28.79 1.74
C ASN A 273 11.50 29.36 0.32
N SER A 274 11.07 28.64 -0.72
CA SER A 274 11.13 29.11 -2.10
C SER A 274 9.90 29.94 -2.54
N VAL A 275 8.96 30.17 -1.61
CA VAL A 275 7.71 30.93 -1.78
C VAL A 275 7.85 32.37 -1.33
#